data_AF-A0A7W0XQ88-F1
#
_entry.id   AF-A0A7W0XQ88-F1
#
_cell.length_a   1.000
_cell.length_b   1.000
_cell.length_c   1.000
_cell.angle_alpha   90.00
_cell.angle_beta   90.00
_cell.angle_gamma   90.00
#
_symmetry.space_group_name_H-M   'P 1'
#
loop_
_entity.id
_entity.type
_entity.pdbx_description
1 polymer ?
#
loop_
_entity_poly.entity_id
_entity_poly.type
_entity_poly.pdbx_seq_one_letter_code
_entity_poly.pdbx_strand_id
1 'polypeptide(L)' 'MVERHDLTAEEWEALERLSRGKPEALLVPGTILSRLAELGLAIERAGQRRVSEAGKQLILKQKDGRR' A
#
# COMPACT_ATOMS: atom_id res chain seq x y z
N MET A 1 1.65 -1.98 -15.26
CA MET A 1 0.83 -2.30 -14.07
C MET A 1 1.80 -2.76 -13.00
N VAL A 2 1.67 -2.29 -11.77
CA VAL A 2 2.55 -2.73 -10.66
C VAL A 2 2.05 -4.06 -10.13
N GLU A 3 2.94 -5.03 -9.99
CA GLU A 3 2.67 -6.36 -9.46
C GLU A 3 3.28 -6.56 -8.06
N ARG A 4 2.89 -7.65 -7.37
CA ARG A 4 3.39 -7.94 -6.02
C ARG A 4 4.92 -8.04 -5.98
N HIS A 5 5.52 -8.60 -7.01
CA HIS A 5 6.96 -8.85 -7.07
C HIS A 5 7.77 -7.57 -7.31
N ASP A 6 7.12 -6.48 -7.76
CA ASP A 6 7.74 -5.17 -7.92
C ASP A 6 7.95 -4.44 -6.58
N LEU A 7 7.34 -4.95 -5.50
CA LEU A 7 7.42 -4.38 -4.15
C LEU A 7 8.32 -5.24 -3.27
N THR A 8 9.20 -4.56 -2.54
CA THR A 8 9.94 -5.17 -1.43
C THR A 8 8.99 -5.70 -0.35
N ALA A 9 9.50 -6.54 0.56
CA ALA A 9 8.71 -7.02 1.69
C ALA A 9 8.20 -5.87 2.57
N GLU A 10 9.04 -4.85 2.79
CA GLU A 10 8.69 -3.67 3.60
C GLU A 10 7.63 -2.80 2.92
N GLU A 11 7.75 -2.54 1.62
CA GLU A 11 6.75 -1.77 0.87
C GLU A 11 5.41 -2.50 0.81
N TRP A 12 5.44 -3.81 0.68
CA TRP A 12 4.23 -4.62 0.72
C TRP A 12 3.55 -4.57 2.09
N GLU A 13 4.32 -4.75 3.17
CA GLU A 13 3.79 -4.66 4.53
C GLU A 13 3.21 -3.27 4.80
N ALA A 14 3.90 -2.22 4.35
CA ALA A 14 3.41 -0.85 4.44
C ALA A 14 2.09 -0.66 3.67
N LEU A 15 1.97 -1.21 2.47
CA LEU A 15 0.74 -1.18 1.69
C LEU A 15 -0.41 -1.90 2.42
N GLU A 16 -0.14 -3.05 3.05
CA GLU A 16 -1.11 -3.76 3.88
C GLU A 16 -1.52 -2.94 5.12
N ARG A 17 -0.58 -2.28 5.79
CA ARG A 17 -0.85 -1.37 6.92
C ARG A 17 -1.72 -0.19 6.50
N LEU A 18 -1.45 0.42 5.34
CA LEU A 18 -2.30 1.47 4.77
C LEU A 18 -3.73 0.98 4.49
N SER A 19 -3.88 -0.27 4.04
CA SER A 19 -5.19 -0.88 3.82
C SER A 19 -5.96 -1.18 5.11
N ARG A 20 -5.28 -1.41 6.23
CA ARG A 20 -5.93 -1.63 7.55
C ARG A 20 -6.47 -0.33 8.15
N GLY A 21 -5.88 0.82 7.81
CA GLY A 21 -6.31 2.13 8.29
C GLY A 21 -5.59 2.53 9.59
N LYS A 22 -6.20 3.41 10.39
CA LYS A 22 -5.60 3.84 11.66
C LYS A 22 -5.82 2.76 12.75
N PRO A 23 -4.84 2.52 13.63
CA PRO A 23 -3.58 3.27 13.80
C PRO A 23 -2.43 2.83 12.86
N GLU A 24 -2.52 1.69 12.19
CA GLU A 24 -1.43 1.04 11.44
C GLU A 24 -0.88 1.92 10.31
N ALA A 25 -1.74 2.65 9.61
CA ALA A 25 -1.37 3.59 8.55
C ALA A 25 -0.46 4.73 9.02
N LEU A 26 -0.46 5.05 10.33
CA LEU A 26 0.44 6.05 10.92
C LEU A 26 1.85 5.51 11.13
N LEU A 27 1.99 4.18 11.26
CA LEU A 27 3.28 3.50 11.43
C LEU A 27 4.06 3.36 10.13
N VAL A 28 3.47 3.74 8.99
CA VAL A 28 4.12 3.68 7.68
C VAL A 28 5.15 4.82 7.57
N PRO A 29 6.44 4.52 7.32
CA PRO A 29 7.45 5.54 7.12
C PRO A 29 7.11 6.46 5.94
N GLY A 30 7.41 7.76 6.06
CA GLY A 30 7.12 8.74 5.02
C GLY A 30 7.78 8.41 3.68
N THR A 31 9.00 7.89 3.69
CA THR A 31 9.74 7.47 2.48
C THR A 31 9.01 6.36 1.72
N ILE A 32 8.55 5.33 2.43
CA ILE A 32 7.78 4.22 1.83
C ILE A 32 6.42 4.71 1.34
N LEU A 33 5.77 5.61 2.09
CA LEU A 33 4.50 6.20 1.66
C LEU A 33 4.65 6.99 0.36
N SER A 34 5.68 7.85 0.25
CA SER A 34 5.97 8.60 -0.98
C SER A 34 6.23 7.65 -2.14
N ARG A 35 7.00 6.59 -1.92
CA ARG A 35 7.27 5.58 -2.93
C ARG A 35 6.01 4.84 -3.40
N LEU A 36 5.15 4.42 -2.47
CA LEU A 36 3.86 3.79 -2.80
C LEU A 36 2.91 4.77 -3.52
N ALA A 37 3.00 6.07 -3.22
CA ALA A 37 2.22 7.10 -3.91
C ALA A 37 2.72 7.32 -5.35
N GLU A 38 4.05 7.34 -5.59
CA GLU A 38 4.65 7.38 -6.93
C GLU A 38 4.21 6.20 -7.80
N LEU A 39 4.11 5.02 -7.19
CA LEU A 39 3.61 3.80 -7.84
C LEU A 39 2.08 3.81 -8.04
N GLY A 40 1.38 4.86 -7.58
CA GLY A 40 -0.07 4.97 -7.65
C GLY A 40 -0.82 4.00 -6.73
N LEU A 41 -0.14 3.41 -5.74
CA LEU A 41 -0.69 2.42 -4.80
C LEU A 41 -1.19 3.03 -3.48
N ALA A 42 -0.73 4.24 -3.15
CA ALA A 42 -1.15 5.00 -1.99
C ALA A 42 -1.59 6.42 -2.34
N ILE A 43 -2.36 7.03 -1.45
CA ILE A 43 -2.80 8.42 -1.53
C ILE A 43 -2.46 9.11 -0.21
N GLU A 44 -1.75 10.23 -0.31
CA GLU A 44 -1.53 11.15 0.80
C GLU A 44 -2.24 12.48 0.48
N ARG A 45 -3.30 12.79 1.24
CA ARG A 45 -4.04 14.06 1.08
C ARG A 45 -4.52 14.58 2.42
N ALA A 46 -4.24 15.86 2.71
CA ALA A 46 -4.69 16.54 3.94
C ALA A 46 -4.36 15.76 5.23
N GLY A 47 -3.14 15.17 5.32
CA GLY A 47 -2.72 14.38 6.47
C GLY A 47 -3.39 13.00 6.59
N GLN A 48 -4.22 12.61 5.62
CA GLN A 48 -4.75 11.25 5.53
C GLN A 48 -3.86 10.41 4.61
N ARG A 49 -3.45 9.25 5.13
CA ARG A 49 -2.69 8.22 4.43
C ARG A 49 -3.64 7.05 4.16
N ARG A 50 -3.88 6.74 2.90
CA ARG A 50 -4.81 5.67 2.49
C ARG A 50 -4.23 4.88 1.33
N VAL A 51 -4.67 3.62 1.22
CA VAL A 51 -4.42 2.82 0.03
C VAL A 51 -5.26 3.34 -1.15
N SER A 52 -4.67 3.42 -2.34
CA SER A 52 -5.39 3.78 -3.57
C SER A 52 -6.27 2.61 -4.04
N GLU A 53 -7.13 2.85 -5.03
CA GLU A 53 -7.92 1.75 -5.60
C GLU A 53 -7.01 0.70 -6.28
N ALA A 54 -5.97 1.13 -6.98
CA ALA A 54 -4.98 0.22 -7.57
C ALA A 54 -4.27 -0.62 -6.50
N GLY A 55 -3.91 -0.03 -5.36
CA GLY A 55 -3.32 -0.74 -4.23
C GLY A 55 -4.25 -1.79 -3.63
N LYS A 56 -5.55 -1.49 -3.48
CA LYS A 56 -6.54 -2.46 -2.99
C LYS A 56 -6.67 -3.64 -3.94
N GLN A 57 -6.77 -3.38 -5.25
CA GLN A 57 -6.86 -4.43 -6.26
C GLN A 57 -5.62 -5.33 -6.25
N LEU A 58 -4.44 -4.74 -6.04
CA LEU A 58 -3.20 -5.50 -5.92
C LEU A 58 -3.21 -6.42 -4.69
N ILE A 59 -3.67 -5.92 -3.54
CA ILE A 59 -3.84 -6.73 -2.31
C ILE A 59 -4.84 -7.87 -2.54
N LEU A 60 -5.99 -7.60 -3.17
CA LEU A 60 -7.01 -8.61 -3.44
C LEU A 60 -6.48 -9.73 -4.34
N LYS A 61 -5.84 -9.38 -5.47
CA LYS A 61 -5.23 -10.35 -6.39
C LYS A 61 -4.25 -11.29 -5.68
N GLN A 62 -3.43 -10.77 -4.77
CA GLN A 62 -2.48 -11.59 -4.02
C GLN A 62 -3.16 -12.54 -3.01
N LYS A 63 -4.32 -12.18 -2.47
CA LYS A 63 -5.08 -13.04 -1.55
C LYS A 63 -5.80 -14.16 -2.30
N ASP A 64 -6.33 -13.88 -3.48
CA ASP A 64 -7.01 -14.88 -4.31
C ASP A 64 -6.03 -15.90 -4.90
N GLY A 65 -4.82 -15.49 -5.27
CA GLY A 65 -3.76 -16.39 -5.75
C GLY A 65 -3.14 -17.30 -4.68
N ARG A 66 -3.55 -17.19 -3.40
CA ARG A 66 -3.12 -18.08 -2.30
C ARG A 66 -4.05 -19.27 -2.05
N ARG A 67 -5.13 -19.42 -2.83
CA ARG A 67 -6.07 -20.55 -2.74
C ARG A 67 -5.67 -21.73 -3.61
#